data_AF-A0A317GWL5-F1
#
_entry.id   AF-A0A317GWL5-F1
#
_cell.length_a   1.000
_cell.length_b   1.000
_cell.length_c   1.000
_cell.angle_alpha   90.00
_cell.angle_beta   90.00
_cell.angle_gamma   90.00
#
_symmetry.space_group_name_H-M   'P 1'
#
loop_
_entity.id
_entity.type
_entity.pdbx_description
1 polymer ?
#
loop_
_entity_poly.entity_id
_entity_poly.type
_entity_poly.pdbx_seq_one_letter_code
_entity_poly.pdbx_strand_id
1 'polypeptide(L)'
;MCPDPVPASNFGVLYVVPSTLGDSEPDNVLPKQTLATLRRLQHFVVEEAKTARAFLKRAGIERPLAELNMQTLNEHTDKRAIESLLEPVLQSND
;
A
#
# COMPACT_ATOMS: atom_id res chain seq x y z
N MET A 1 6.64 7.12 -32.44
CA MET A 1 7.50 6.46 -31.44
C MET A 1 6.63 5.55 -30.60
N CYS A 2 6.72 4.24 -30.77
CA CYS A 2 6.36 3.32 -29.69
C CYS A 2 7.46 3.45 -28.64
N PRO A 3 7.15 3.63 -27.34
CA PRO A 3 8.18 3.50 -26.32
C PRO A 3 8.74 2.08 -26.36
N ASP A 4 10.06 1.95 -26.27
CA ASP A 4 10.72 0.66 -26.12
C ASP A 4 10.18 -0.07 -24.89
N PRO A 5 10.11 -1.42 -24.91
CA PRO A 5 9.72 -2.19 -23.74
C PRO A 5 10.74 -1.93 -22.62
N VAL A 6 10.26 -1.39 -21.50
CA VAL A 6 11.04 -1.27 -20.27
C VAL A 6 11.45 -2.70 -19.88
N PRO A 7 12.75 -2.99 -19.67
CA PRO A 7 13.19 -4.32 -19.27
C PRO A 7 12.41 -4.75 -18.02
N ALA A 8 12.04 -6.03 -17.93
CA ALA A 8 11.31 -6.57 -16.79
C ALA A 8 12.18 -6.45 -15.53
N SER A 9 11.98 -5.35 -14.80
CA SER A 9 12.65 -5.07 -13.54
C SER A 9 12.23 -6.14 -12.53
N ASN A 10 13.19 -6.80 -11.88
CA ASN A 10 12.93 -7.81 -10.85
C ASN A 10 12.47 -7.16 -9.52
N PHE A 11 11.75 -6.05 -9.58
CA PHE A 11 11.22 -5.31 -8.44
C PHE A 11 9.73 -5.60 -8.30
N GLY A 12 9.22 -5.43 -7.08
CA GLY A 12 7.79 -5.45 -6.82
C GLY A 12 7.11 -4.20 -7.40
N VAL A 13 5.83 -4.04 -7.08
CA VAL A 13 5.04 -2.89 -7.52
C VAL A 13 4.65 -2.05 -6.32
N LEU A 14 5.07 -0.78 -6.31
CA LEU A 14 4.58 0.20 -5.35
C LEU A 14 3.20 0.71 -5.79
N TYR A 15 2.16 0.34 -5.03
CA TYR A 15 0.81 0.83 -5.26
C TYR A 15 0.52 2.10 -4.44
N VAL A 16 -0.07 3.10 -5.09
CA VAL A 16 -0.64 4.26 -4.39
C VAL A 16 -2.13 4.01 -4.21
N VAL A 17 -2.53 3.69 -2.98
CA VAL A 17 -3.94 3.42 -2.64
C VAL A 17 -4.60 4.74 -2.21
N PRO A 18 -5.67 5.17 -2.89
CA PRO A 18 -6.38 6.38 -2.50
C PRO A 18 -7.14 6.14 -1.18
N SER A 19 -7.05 7.11 -0.26
CA SER A 19 -7.87 7.16 0.94
C SER A 19 -9.28 7.65 0.62
N THR A 20 -10.26 7.20 1.40
CA THR A 20 -11.65 7.68 1.28
C THR A 20 -11.81 9.07 1.87
N LEU A 21 -12.67 9.90 1.28
CA LEU A 21 -13.11 11.15 1.89
C LEU A 21 -14.24 10.87 2.88
N GLY A 22 -14.02 11.19 4.15
CA GLY A 22 -14.98 10.95 5.23
C GLY A 22 -15.25 9.46 5.48
N ASP A 23 -16.43 9.16 6.01
CA ASP A 23 -16.80 7.82 6.50
C ASP A 23 -17.38 6.90 5.43
N SER A 24 -17.17 7.18 4.14
CA SER A 24 -17.67 6.32 3.06
C SER A 24 -17.06 4.92 3.10
N GLU A 25 -17.88 3.88 2.95
CA GLU A 25 -17.38 2.50 2.88
C GLU A 25 -16.49 2.31 1.63
N PRO A 26 -15.30 1.71 1.76
CA PRO A 26 -14.36 1.55 0.64
C PRO A 26 -14.96 0.86 -0.58
N ASP A 27 -15.80 -0.15 -0.39
CA ASP A 27 -16.49 -0.88 -1.47
C ASP A 27 -17.46 0.00 -2.30
N ASN A 28 -17.91 1.14 -1.76
CA ASN A 28 -18.82 2.04 -2.45
C ASN A 28 -18.10 3.11 -3.29
N VAL A 29 -16.82 3.37 -3.00
CA VAL A 29 -16.09 4.52 -3.58
C VAL A 29 -14.80 4.13 -4.28
N LEU A 30 -14.25 2.95 -4.01
CA LEU A 30 -13.05 2.45 -4.66
C LEU A 30 -13.40 1.49 -5.81
N PRO A 31 -12.67 1.56 -6.95
CA PRO A 31 -12.82 0.57 -8.01
C PRO A 31 -12.54 -0.85 -7.51
N LYS A 32 -13.28 -1.83 -8.04
CA LYS A 32 -13.14 -3.25 -7.68
C LYS A 32 -11.71 -3.77 -7.82
N GLN A 33 -11.00 -3.32 -8.87
CA GLN A 33 -9.60 -3.73 -9.10
C GLN A 33 -8.64 -3.15 -8.05
N THR A 34 -8.91 -1.95 -7.55
CA THR A 34 -8.16 -1.32 -6.45
C THR A 34 -8.33 -2.14 -5.17
N LEU A 35 -9.56 -2.49 -4.82
CA LEU A 35 -9.86 -3.32 -3.64
C LEU A 35 -9.25 -4.71 -3.76
N ALA A 36 -9.37 -5.37 -4.92
CA ALA A 36 -8.78 -6.68 -5.16
C ALA A 36 -7.25 -6.66 -5.02
N THR A 37 -6.61 -5.57 -5.45
CA THR A 37 -5.18 -5.37 -5.22
C THR A 37 -4.88 -5.13 -3.75
N LEU A 38 -5.54 -4.16 -3.12
CA LEU A 38 -5.34 -3.81 -1.72
C LEU A 38 -5.46 -5.02 -0.77
N ARG A 39 -6.44 -5.90 -1.00
CA ARG A 39 -6.73 -7.05 -0.14
C ARG A 39 -5.62 -8.11 -0.12
N ARG A 40 -4.76 -8.17 -1.15
CA ARG A 40 -3.69 -9.16 -1.27
C ARG A 40 -2.34 -8.69 -0.73
N LEU A 41 -2.17 -7.37 -0.55
CA LEU A 41 -0.90 -6.78 -0.12
C LEU A 41 -0.57 -7.15 1.32
N GLN A 42 0.73 -7.20 1.60
CA GLN A 42 1.25 -7.55 2.93
C GLN A 42 2.09 -6.43 3.54
N HIS A 43 2.61 -5.54 2.69
CA HIS A 43 3.45 -4.42 3.08
C HIS A 43 2.68 -3.11 2.86
N PHE A 44 2.67 -2.25 3.88
CA PHE A 44 1.96 -0.99 3.88
C PHE A 44 2.83 0.12 4.46
N VAL A 45 2.99 1.19 3.70
CA VAL A 45 3.52 2.46 4.19
C VAL A 45 2.33 3.38 4.46
N VAL A 46 2.19 3.85 5.69
CA VAL A 46 0.98 4.55 6.17
C VAL A 46 1.34 5.81 6.96
N GLU A 47 0.50 6.84 6.96
CA GLU A 47 0.73 8.03 7.78
C GLU A 47 0.48 7.76 9.26
N GLU A 48 -0.53 6.95 9.56
CA GLU A 48 -0.96 6.59 10.90
C GLU A 48 -1.45 5.13 10.95
N ALA A 49 -0.82 4.31 11.78
CA ALA A 49 -1.10 2.87 11.83
C ALA A 49 -2.52 2.56 12.29
N LYS A 50 -3.07 3.36 13.21
CA LYS A 50 -4.41 3.12 13.77
C LYS A 50 -5.51 3.35 12.73
N THR A 51 -5.45 4.46 12.01
CA THR A 51 -6.43 4.82 10.98
C THR A 51 -6.31 3.90 9.78
N ALA A 52 -5.10 3.57 9.35
CA ALA A 52 -4.87 2.62 8.26
C ALA A 52 -5.43 1.22 8.57
N ARG A 53 -5.23 0.70 9.79
CA ARG A 53 -5.83 -0.59 10.21
C ARG A 53 -7.35 -0.56 10.16
N ALA A 54 -7.97 0.53 10.60
CA ALA A 54 -9.42 0.69 10.52
C ALA A 54 -9.91 0.70 9.06
N PHE A 55 -9.20 1.42 8.18
CA PHE A 55 -9.49 1.43 6.74
C PHE A 55 -9.34 0.05 6.11
N LEU A 56 -8.22 -0.66 6.34
CA LEU A 56 -7.98 -2.00 5.78
C LEU A 56 -9.00 -3.02 6.26
N LYS A 57 -9.44 -2.92 7.52
CA LYS A 57 -10.52 -3.74 8.07
C LYS A 57 -11.82 -3.54 7.28
N ARG A 58 -12.20 -2.28 7.04
CA ARG A 58 -13.42 -1.92 6.27
C ARG A 58 -13.30 -2.31 4.81
N ALA A 59 -12.11 -2.18 4.23
CA ALA A 59 -11.81 -2.60 2.87
C ALA A 59 -11.80 -4.13 2.69
N GLY A 60 -11.96 -4.91 3.76
CA GLY A 60 -12.11 -6.36 3.70
C GLY A 60 -10.81 -7.10 3.44
N ILE A 61 -9.70 -6.65 4.05
CA ILE A 61 -8.43 -7.39 3.96
C ILE A 61 -8.60 -8.80 4.55
N GLU A 62 -8.10 -9.80 3.82
CA GLU A 62 -8.30 -11.21 4.19
C GLU A 62 -7.31 -11.66 5.27
N ARG A 63 -6.15 -11.02 5.34
CA ARG A 63 -5.10 -11.34 6.32
C ARG A 63 -5.37 -10.70 7.68
N PRO A 64 -5.00 -11.37 8.78
CA PRO A 64 -5.03 -10.75 10.10
C PRO A 64 -4.19 -9.46 10.12
N LEU A 65 -4.77 -8.36 10.59
CA LEU A 65 -4.10 -7.05 10.64
C LEU A 65 -2.79 -7.06 11.46
N ALA A 66 -2.63 -8.02 12.36
CA ALA A 66 -1.42 -8.20 13.16
C ALA A 66 -0.26 -8.81 12.37
N GLU A 67 -0.54 -9.51 11.26
CA GLU A 67 0.47 -10.10 10.37
C GLU A 67 0.93 -9.15 9.27
N LEU A 68 0.24 -8.00 9.10
CA LEU A 68 0.59 -7.02 8.08
C LEU A 68 1.84 -6.24 8.51
N ASN A 69 2.79 -6.10 7.60
CA ASN A 69 3.95 -5.23 7.77
C ASN A 69 3.52 -3.79 7.53
N MET A 70 3.37 -3.02 8.61
CA MET A 70 3.03 -1.60 8.55
C MET A 70 4.20 -0.76 9.01
N GLN A 71 4.62 0.17 8.17
CA GLN A 71 5.65 1.15 8.47
C GLN A 71 5.07 2.56 8.33
N THR A 72 5.45 3.47 9.23
CA THR A 72 4.89 4.82 9.26
C THR A 72 5.75 5.80 8.49
N LEU A 73 5.14 6.57 7.59
CA LEU A 73 5.74 7.71 6.89
C LEU A 73 4.94 8.98 7.19
N ASN A 74 5.52 9.90 7.95
CA ASN A 74 4.92 11.18 8.29
C ASN A 74 5.97 12.31 8.24
N GLU A 75 5.56 13.53 8.61
CA GLU A 75 6.43 14.73 8.56
C GLU A 75 7.68 14.66 9.46
N HIS A 76 7.69 13.77 10.45
CA HIS A 76 8.83 13.53 11.34
C HIS A 76 9.72 12.38 10.88
N THR A 77 9.35 11.66 9.83
CA THR A 77 10.18 10.58 9.28
C THR A 77 11.45 11.15 8.65
N ASP A 78 12.61 10.68 9.13
CA ASP A 78 13.90 11.05 8.52
C ASP A 78 13.90 10.62 7.05
N LYS A 79 14.33 11.52 6.15
CA LYS A 79 14.44 11.22 4.71
C LYS A 79 15.31 10.00 4.43
N ARG A 80 16.29 9.71 5.29
CA ARG A 80 17.14 8.53 5.19
C ARG A 80 16.38 7.22 5.43
N ALA A 81 15.26 7.27 6.15
CA ALA A 81 14.43 6.09 6.39
C ALA A 81 13.56 5.73 5.17
N ILE A 82 13.41 6.63 4.18
CA ILE A 82 12.62 6.36 2.98
C ILE A 82 13.16 5.16 2.20
N GLU A 83 14.48 4.97 2.14
CA GLU A 83 15.08 3.81 1.47
C GLU A 83 14.63 2.50 2.12
N SER A 84 14.58 2.45 3.46
CA SER A 84 14.08 1.29 4.20
C SER A 84 12.59 1.02 3.97
N LEU A 85 11.78 2.06 3.72
CA LEU A 85 10.37 1.88 3.35
C LEU A 85 10.20 1.21 1.98
N LEU A 86 11.19 1.34 1.10
CA LEU A 86 11.19 0.76 -0.24
C LEU A 86 11.86 -0.62 -0.31
N GLU A 87 12.49 -1.09 0.78
CA GLU A 87 13.11 -2.42 0.81
C GLU A 87 12.20 -3.55 0.32
N PRO A 88 10.90 -3.62 0.69
CA PRO A 88 10.01 -4.68 0.19
C PRO A 88 9.92 -4.69 -1.33
N VAL A 89 9.74 -3.52 -1.96
CA VAL A 89 9.61 -3.40 -3.42
C VAL A 89 10.94 -3.71 -4.13
N LEU A 90 12.06 -3.34 -3.51
CA LEU A 90 13.39 -3.67 -4.02
C LEU A 90 13.69 -5.18 -3.95
N GLN A 91 13.02 -5.91 -3.06
CA GLN A 91 13.12 -7.36 -2.88
C GLN A 91 12.02 -8.15 -3.60
N SER A 92 11.38 -7.55 -4.61
CA SER A 92 10.30 -8.19 -5.39
C SER A 92 8.99 -8.44 -4.62
N ASN A 93 8.76 -7.77 -3.48
CA ASN A 93 7.50 -7.82 -2.75
C ASN A 93 6.61 -6.61 -3.03
N ASP A 94 5.30 -6.81 -2.87
CA ASP A 94 4.25 -5.80 -3.08
C ASP A 94 3.58 -5.35 -1.76
#